data_AF-A0A1W9W1F0-F1
#
_entry.id   AF-A0A1W9W1F0-F1
#
_cell.length_a   1.000
_cell.length_b   1.000
_cell.length_c   1.000
_cell.angle_alpha   90.00
_cell.angle_beta   90.00
_cell.angle_gamma   90.00
#
_symmetry.space_group_name_H-M   'P 1'
#
loop_
_entity.id
_entity.type
_entity.pdbx_description
1 polymer ?
#
loop_
_entity_poly.entity_id
_entity_poly.type
_entity_poly.pdbx_seq_one_letter_code
_entity_poly.pdbx_strand_id
1 'polypeptide(L)'
;MEIWKTAFDRSRIKPEFYHRERGTLEILPWDHIRSGVTKAFFKKELKKAKAEQFTSDCREKCHECGVCDHKHIDPVLFNDLSFLPKKASLDPQEPKIAMRFRLTFTKMGSTRHLSHLELGRVLNRAFRRAGLKLSYSQGFHPMPKISFFSALPVGTRSMAELAEIELAEGADENDLKDKINRELPKGVEITRIEKVSHSGKKLRLKASRFLITLKDATFNETNLTEFLKSKHFEVVKINKKGEHTIDARSLVTDMRLVSPGQIDLTIRQTDKLTLKPAEIVKGVFSLKQDDLLRMNILKTEQVFH
;
A
#
# COMPACT_ATOMS: atom_id res chain seq x y z
N MET A 1 23.98 23.19 9.87
CA MET A 1 24.94 23.19 8.75
C MET A 1 26.22 22.43 9.10
N GLU A 2 26.84 22.68 10.26
CA GLU A 2 28.01 21.94 10.80
C GLU A 2 27.96 20.42 10.63
N ILE A 3 26.88 19.77 11.10
CA ILE A 3 26.70 18.31 11.03
C ILE A 3 26.81 17.77 9.59
N TRP A 4 26.29 18.52 8.61
CA TRP A 4 26.36 18.14 7.20
C TRP A 4 27.75 18.31 6.61
N LYS A 5 28.46 19.40 6.96
CA LYS A 5 29.86 19.60 6.54
C LYS A 5 30.74 18.46 7.02
N THR A 6 30.67 18.12 8.31
CA THR A 6 31.41 17.00 8.88
C THR A 6 31.06 15.66 8.22
N ALA A 7 29.80 15.44 7.85
CA ALA A 7 29.39 14.23 7.13
C ALA A 7 29.96 14.17 5.71
N PHE A 8 29.99 15.30 4.98
CA PHE A 8 30.59 15.41 3.65
C PHE A 8 32.10 15.15 3.70
N ASP A 9 32.81 15.73 4.67
CA ASP A 9 34.24 15.54 4.87
C ASP A 9 34.58 14.08 5.17
N ARG A 10 33.85 13.45 6.09
CA ARG A 10 34.02 12.01 6.41
C ARG A 10 33.78 11.11 5.20
N SER A 11 32.84 11.49 4.34
CA SER A 11 32.50 10.74 3.13
C SER A 11 33.40 11.10 1.94
N ARG A 12 34.32 12.06 2.09
CA ARG A 12 35.17 12.63 1.01
C ARG A 12 34.35 13.15 -0.18
N ILE A 13 33.15 13.65 0.09
CA ILE A 13 32.25 14.24 -0.92
C ILE A 13 32.45 15.76 -0.89
N LYS A 14 32.74 16.37 -2.04
CA LYS A 14 32.80 17.83 -2.19
C LYS A 14 31.44 18.36 -2.67
N PRO A 15 30.59 18.98 -1.82
CA PRO A 15 29.25 19.39 -2.21
C PRO A 15 29.22 20.36 -3.39
N GLU A 16 30.23 21.22 -3.50
CA GLU A 16 30.37 22.23 -4.55
C GLU A 16 30.40 21.60 -5.95
N PHE A 17 31.01 20.42 -6.07
CA PHE A 17 31.03 19.66 -7.31
C PHE A 17 29.64 19.17 -7.74
N TYR A 18 28.75 18.89 -6.79
CA TYR A 18 27.39 18.39 -7.07
C TYR A 18 26.39 19.52 -7.27
N HIS A 19 26.67 20.72 -6.73
CA HIS A 19 25.77 21.87 -6.77
C HIS A 19 26.10 22.88 -7.89
N ARG A 20 27.24 22.75 -8.57
CA ARG A 20 27.61 23.62 -9.69
C ARG A 20 26.65 23.47 -10.88
N GLU A 21 26.56 24.50 -11.72
CA GLU A 21 25.95 24.37 -13.05
C GLU A 21 26.69 23.30 -13.86
N ARG A 22 25.92 22.50 -14.60
CA ARG A 22 26.45 21.45 -15.47
C ARG A 22 26.42 21.87 -16.93
N GLY A 23 27.53 21.68 -17.61
CA GLY A 23 27.68 21.95 -19.03
C GLY A 23 26.94 20.93 -19.90
N THR A 24 26.61 21.30 -21.13
CA THR A 24 25.87 20.40 -22.04
C THR A 24 26.74 19.32 -22.71
N LEU A 25 28.06 19.39 -22.52
CA LEU A 25 29.05 18.45 -23.06
C LEU A 25 29.57 17.47 -22.01
N GLU A 26 29.27 17.67 -20.73
CA GLU A 26 29.67 16.71 -19.70
C GLU A 26 28.75 15.48 -19.68
N ILE A 27 29.24 14.44 -19.02
CA ILE A 27 28.43 13.28 -18.64
C ILE A 27 27.56 13.72 -17.46
N LEU A 28 26.26 13.80 -17.68
CA LEU A 28 25.32 14.24 -16.66
C LEU A 28 24.97 13.06 -15.73
N PRO A 29 24.69 13.29 -14.44
CA PRO A 29 24.33 12.22 -13.51
C PRO A 29 23.15 11.37 -13.95
N TRP A 30 22.26 11.92 -14.79
CA TRP A 30 21.09 11.25 -15.35
C TRP A 30 21.28 10.73 -16.79
N ASP A 31 22.47 10.80 -17.39
CA ASP A 31 22.71 10.28 -18.75
C ASP A 31 22.48 8.76 -18.87
N HIS A 32 22.47 8.03 -17.75
CA HIS A 32 22.13 6.61 -17.70
C HIS A 32 20.61 6.32 -17.83
N ILE A 33 19.75 7.34 -17.69
CA ILE A 33 18.30 7.21 -17.80
C ILE A 33 17.91 7.25 -19.28
N ARG A 34 17.36 6.13 -19.79
CA ARG A 34 16.90 6.02 -21.18
C ARG A 34 15.38 6.24 -21.26
N SER A 35 14.96 7.47 -21.51
CA SER A 35 13.55 7.82 -21.74
C SER A 35 13.13 7.72 -23.21
N GLY A 36 14.07 7.51 -24.13
CA GLY A 36 13.86 7.58 -25.59
C GLY A 36 13.97 9.01 -26.15
N VAL A 37 13.88 10.04 -25.32
CA VAL A 37 14.10 11.43 -25.75
C VAL A 37 15.59 11.68 -25.99
N THR A 38 15.92 12.32 -27.11
CA THR A 38 17.32 12.55 -27.51
C THR A 38 17.98 13.66 -26.70
N LYS A 39 19.29 13.55 -26.47
CA LYS A 39 20.10 14.60 -25.81
C LYS A 39 20.08 15.92 -26.62
N ALA A 40 19.95 15.83 -27.95
CA ALA A 40 19.79 17.00 -28.82
C ALA A 40 18.48 17.75 -28.53
N PHE A 41 17.36 17.03 -28.36
CA PHE A 41 16.08 17.62 -27.99
C PHE A 41 16.15 18.32 -26.63
N PHE A 42 16.72 17.68 -25.60
CA PHE A 42 16.89 18.33 -24.29
C PHE A 42 17.72 19.61 -24.35
N LYS A 43 18.78 19.66 -25.17
CA LYS A 43 19.56 20.90 -25.37
C LYS A 43 18.72 22.00 -26.01
N LYS A 44 17.82 21.66 -26.93
CA LYS A 44 16.89 22.61 -27.57
C LYS A 44 15.86 23.13 -26.55
N GLU A 45 15.27 22.24 -25.75
CA GLU A 45 14.32 22.62 -24.70
C GLU A 45 14.97 23.45 -23.59
N LEU A 46 16.23 23.17 -23.23
CA LEU A 46 16.97 24.01 -22.28
C LEU A 46 17.15 25.45 -22.81
N LYS A 47 17.45 25.61 -24.11
CA LYS A 47 17.55 26.94 -24.73
C LYS A 47 16.22 27.69 -24.69
N LYS A 48 15.12 27.00 -25.03
CA LYS A 48 13.76 27.58 -24.94
C LYS A 48 13.39 27.96 -23.52
N ALA A 49 13.64 27.08 -22.55
CA ALA A 49 13.36 27.34 -21.14
C ALA A 49 14.13 28.56 -20.63
N LYS A 50 15.43 28.70 -20.99
CA LYS A 50 16.22 29.90 -20.67
C LYS A 50 15.69 31.18 -21.34
N ALA A 51 14.94 31.05 -22.43
CA ALA A 51 14.27 32.15 -23.15
C ALA A 51 12.78 32.28 -22.79
N GLU A 52 12.30 31.57 -21.77
CA GLU A 52 10.89 31.55 -21.33
C GLU A 52 9.89 31.16 -22.43
N GLN A 53 10.34 30.38 -23.41
CA GLN A 53 9.52 29.90 -24.51
C GLN A 53 8.89 28.55 -24.18
N PHE A 54 7.61 28.41 -24.53
CA PHE A 54 6.86 27.18 -24.35
C PHE A 54 6.99 26.24 -25.56
N THR A 55 7.00 24.94 -25.30
CA THR A 55 6.83 23.91 -26.32
C THR A 55 5.41 23.39 -26.24
N SER A 56 4.66 23.55 -27.34
CA SER A 56 3.26 23.12 -27.48
C SER A 56 3.08 21.61 -27.27
N ASP A 57 1.83 21.18 -27.16
CA ASP A 57 1.49 19.78 -27.02
C ASP A 57 1.89 18.98 -28.27
N CYS A 58 2.60 17.86 -28.09
CA CYS A 58 3.05 17.03 -29.21
C CYS A 58 1.91 16.36 -30.00
N ARG A 59 0.69 16.34 -29.43
CA ARG A 59 -0.53 15.88 -30.10
C ARG A 59 -1.04 16.86 -31.15
N GLU A 60 -0.68 18.14 -31.03
CA GLU A 60 -0.99 19.18 -32.01
C GLU A 60 0.10 19.28 -33.08
N LYS A 61 1.37 19.15 -32.67
CA LYS A 61 2.53 19.23 -33.55
C LYS A 61 3.68 18.38 -33.04
N CYS A 62 4.19 17.46 -33.87
CA CYS A 62 5.39 16.71 -33.52
C CYS A 62 6.61 17.66 -33.37
N HIS A 63 7.35 17.48 -32.28
CA HIS A 63 8.56 18.27 -31.98
C HIS A 63 9.86 17.48 -32.15
N GLU A 64 9.77 16.26 -32.70
CA GLU A 64 10.92 15.38 -32.98
C GLU A 64 11.78 15.14 -31.74
N CYS A 65 11.14 14.79 -30.62
CA CYS A 65 11.85 14.48 -29.38
C CYS A 65 12.75 13.23 -29.50
N GLY A 66 12.49 12.39 -30.50
CA GLY A 66 13.26 11.18 -30.84
C GLY A 66 12.76 9.90 -30.17
N VAL A 67 11.64 9.96 -29.44
CA VAL A 67 10.98 8.76 -28.89
C VAL A 67 10.37 7.90 -30.00
N CYS A 68 9.80 8.52 -31.02
CA CYS A 68 9.14 7.86 -32.14
C CYS A 68 10.06 7.89 -33.35
N ASP A 69 10.11 6.79 -34.11
CA ASP A 69 10.84 6.74 -35.39
C ASP A 69 9.92 7.07 -36.58
N HIS A 70 8.60 7.17 -36.35
CA HIS A 70 7.55 7.38 -37.35
C HIS A 70 7.60 6.37 -38.51
N LYS A 71 8.22 5.21 -38.27
CA LYS A 71 8.28 4.07 -39.21
C LYS A 71 7.59 2.85 -38.62
N HIS A 72 7.92 2.54 -37.37
CA HIS A 72 7.37 1.40 -36.62
C HIS A 72 6.67 1.86 -35.33
N ILE A 73 7.03 3.03 -34.80
CA ILE A 73 6.52 3.58 -33.55
C ILE A 73 5.98 4.99 -33.84
N ASP A 74 4.70 5.21 -33.54
CA ASP A 74 4.02 6.49 -33.66
C ASP A 74 3.01 6.65 -32.50
N PRO A 75 2.81 7.85 -31.92
CA PRO A 75 1.72 8.11 -31.00
C PRO A 75 0.36 7.80 -31.62
N VAL A 76 -0.40 6.91 -30.97
CA VAL A 76 -1.81 6.70 -31.28
C VAL A 76 -2.65 7.57 -30.35
N LEU A 77 -3.37 8.53 -30.92
CA LEU A 77 -4.31 9.37 -30.18
C LEU A 77 -5.61 8.62 -29.95
N PHE A 78 -6.00 8.49 -28.68
CA PHE A 78 -7.29 7.93 -28.30
C PHE A 78 -8.35 9.04 -28.35
N ASN A 79 -9.26 8.96 -29.32
CA ASN A 79 -10.26 10.00 -29.58
C ASN A 79 -11.64 9.70 -28.95
N ASP A 80 -11.91 8.45 -28.55
CA ASP A 80 -13.19 8.07 -27.95
C ASP A 80 -13.20 8.33 -26.44
N LEU A 81 -13.38 9.60 -26.07
CA LEU A 81 -13.58 10.00 -24.67
C LEU A 81 -14.99 9.60 -24.18
N SER A 82 -15.28 8.30 -24.12
CA SER A 82 -16.48 7.75 -23.46
C SER A 82 -16.58 8.16 -21.99
N PHE A 83 -15.45 8.54 -21.38
CA PHE A 83 -15.37 9.18 -20.08
C PHE A 83 -14.96 10.65 -20.23
N LEU A 84 -15.91 11.56 -20.00
CA LEU A 84 -15.60 12.96 -19.78
C LEU A 84 -15.27 13.15 -18.28
N PRO A 85 -14.01 13.47 -17.93
CA PRO A 85 -13.68 13.76 -16.54
C PRO A 85 -14.52 14.96 -16.09
N LYS A 86 -15.43 14.76 -15.13
CA LYS A 86 -16.12 15.87 -14.48
C LYS A 86 -15.05 16.80 -13.91
N LYS A 87 -15.03 18.04 -14.40
CA LYS A 87 -14.16 19.10 -13.87
C LYS A 87 -14.36 19.12 -12.36
N ALA A 88 -13.30 18.87 -11.59
CA ALA A 88 -13.40 18.93 -10.14
C ALA A 88 -13.91 20.33 -9.77
N SER A 89 -15.00 20.40 -9.02
CA SER A 89 -15.43 21.68 -8.47
C SER A 89 -14.30 22.19 -7.58
N LEU A 90 -13.84 23.41 -7.84
CA LEU A 90 -12.76 24.06 -7.09
C LEU A 90 -13.17 24.37 -5.64
N ASP A 91 -14.43 24.13 -5.29
CA ASP A 91 -14.96 24.38 -3.96
C ASP A 91 -15.27 23.04 -3.27
N PRO A 92 -14.39 22.54 -2.39
CA PRO A 92 -14.71 21.45 -1.50
C PRO A 92 -15.61 21.98 -0.38
N GLN A 93 -16.86 22.31 -0.70
CA GLN A 93 -17.84 22.60 0.34
C GLN A 93 -18.13 21.32 1.11
N GLU A 94 -17.89 21.38 2.43
CA GLU A 94 -18.21 20.28 3.30
C GLU A 94 -19.72 20.02 3.25
N PRO A 95 -20.16 18.78 3.03
CA PRO A 95 -21.51 18.39 3.36
C PRO A 95 -21.76 18.69 4.84
N LYS A 96 -22.83 19.44 5.16
CA LYS A 96 -23.20 19.78 6.55
C LYS A 96 -23.46 18.55 7.44
N ILE A 97 -23.60 17.36 6.84
CA ILE A 97 -23.81 16.09 7.54
C ILE A 97 -22.97 15.01 6.83
N ALA A 98 -21.94 14.49 7.51
CA ALA A 98 -21.16 13.35 7.04
C ALA A 98 -21.72 12.05 7.65
N MET A 99 -22.03 11.06 6.81
CA MET A 99 -22.43 9.73 7.26
C MET A 99 -21.22 8.80 7.26
N ARG A 100 -20.99 8.11 8.37
CA ARG A 100 -19.90 7.15 8.49
C ARG A 100 -20.40 5.75 8.18
N PHE A 101 -19.69 5.04 7.32
CA PHE A 101 -19.96 3.65 6.98
C PHE A 101 -18.74 2.79 7.31
N ARG A 102 -18.99 1.61 7.86
CA ARG A 102 -17.99 0.58 8.08
C ARG A 102 -18.17 -0.51 7.04
N LEU A 103 -17.09 -0.85 6.37
CA LEU A 103 -17.05 -1.85 5.31
C LEU A 103 -16.23 -3.03 5.80
N THR A 104 -16.81 -4.22 5.70
CA THR A 104 -16.07 -5.48 5.79
C THR A 104 -15.76 -5.96 4.38
N PHE A 105 -14.51 -6.33 4.13
CA PHE A 105 -14.09 -6.76 2.81
C PHE A 105 -13.06 -7.89 2.83
N THR A 106 -13.04 -8.68 1.76
CA THR A 106 -12.07 -9.76 1.55
C THR A 106 -10.89 -9.27 0.71
N LYS A 107 -9.75 -9.94 0.85
CA LYS A 107 -8.54 -9.77 0.04
C LYS A 107 -7.96 -11.14 -0.30
N MET A 108 -8.27 -11.63 -1.49
CA MET A 108 -8.05 -13.01 -1.92
C MET A 108 -7.32 -13.09 -3.28
N GLY A 109 -6.79 -14.27 -3.62
CA GLY A 109 -6.11 -14.49 -4.89
C GLY A 109 -4.85 -13.63 -5.04
N SER A 110 -4.61 -13.09 -6.24
CA SER A 110 -3.42 -12.28 -6.57
C SER A 110 -3.38 -10.93 -5.86
N THR A 111 -4.51 -10.40 -5.39
CA THR A 111 -4.56 -9.13 -4.65
C THR A 111 -3.82 -9.22 -3.31
N ARG A 112 -3.50 -10.43 -2.82
CA ARG A 112 -2.63 -10.64 -1.66
C ARG A 112 -1.27 -9.91 -1.79
N HIS A 113 -0.80 -9.70 -3.02
CA HIS A 113 0.47 -9.03 -3.30
C HIS A 113 0.38 -7.49 -3.21
N LEU A 114 -0.83 -6.92 -3.11
CA LEU A 114 -0.99 -5.50 -2.84
C LEU A 114 -0.57 -5.18 -1.41
N SER A 115 0.29 -4.19 -1.27
CA SER A 115 0.60 -3.53 -0.01
C SER A 115 -0.62 -2.75 0.52
N HIS A 116 -0.53 -2.30 1.77
CA HIS A 116 -1.59 -1.50 2.38
C HIS A 116 -1.89 -0.21 1.60
N LEU A 117 -0.85 0.51 1.15
CA LEU A 117 -1.02 1.75 0.39
C LEU A 117 -1.67 1.50 -0.98
N GLU A 118 -1.30 0.41 -1.64
CA GLU A 118 -1.90 0.05 -2.93
C GLU A 118 -3.34 -0.40 -2.79
N LEU A 119 -3.66 -1.18 -1.74
CA LEU A 119 -5.03 -1.54 -1.42
C LEU A 119 -5.90 -0.29 -1.14
N GLY A 120 -5.37 0.66 -0.37
CA GLY A 120 -6.05 1.94 -0.14
C GLY A 120 -6.30 2.72 -1.44
N ARG A 121 -5.33 2.72 -2.37
CA ARG A 121 -5.50 3.32 -3.70
C ARG A 121 -6.56 2.60 -4.55
N VAL A 122 -6.58 1.26 -4.52
CA VAL A 122 -7.58 0.44 -5.23
C VAL A 122 -8.98 0.76 -4.71
N LEU A 123 -9.17 0.75 -3.39
CA LEU A 123 -10.46 1.07 -2.77
C LEU A 123 -10.90 2.51 -3.10
N ASN A 124 -10.01 3.49 -2.96
CA ASN A 124 -10.32 4.87 -3.31
C ASN A 124 -10.71 5.04 -4.81
N ARG A 125 -10.02 4.35 -5.72
CA ARG A 125 -10.39 4.35 -7.15
C ARG A 125 -11.75 3.71 -7.38
N ALA A 126 -12.04 2.58 -6.72
CA ALA A 126 -13.33 1.91 -6.81
C ALA A 126 -14.45 2.82 -6.29
N PHE A 127 -14.26 3.48 -5.14
CA PHE A 127 -15.23 4.44 -4.60
C PHE A 127 -15.50 5.60 -5.57
N ARG A 128 -14.45 6.18 -6.16
CA ARG A 128 -14.59 7.25 -7.15
C ARG A 128 -15.32 6.80 -8.41
N ARG A 129 -15.02 5.60 -8.93
CA ARG A 129 -15.69 5.02 -10.10
C ARG A 129 -17.16 4.68 -9.82
N ALA A 130 -17.45 4.24 -8.61
CA ALA A 130 -18.80 3.96 -8.14
C ALA A 130 -19.61 5.24 -7.86
N GLY A 131 -19.00 6.43 -8.04
CA GLY A 131 -19.67 7.72 -7.91
C GLY A 131 -19.81 8.23 -6.48
N LEU A 132 -19.14 7.60 -5.50
CA LEU A 132 -19.26 7.97 -4.09
C LEU A 132 -18.75 9.39 -3.84
N LYS A 133 -19.55 10.18 -3.12
CA LYS A 133 -19.15 11.48 -2.60
C LYS A 133 -18.44 11.31 -1.25
N LEU A 134 -17.17 10.92 -1.29
CA LEU A 134 -16.34 10.82 -0.08
C LEU A 134 -16.15 12.20 0.57
N SER A 135 -16.16 12.25 1.90
CA SER A 135 -15.70 13.41 2.66
C SER A 135 -14.16 13.46 2.63
N TYR A 136 -13.60 14.67 2.71
CA TYR A 136 -12.15 14.91 2.65
C TYR A 136 -11.63 15.60 3.92
N SER A 137 -10.33 15.46 4.19
CA SER A 137 -9.64 16.19 5.25
C SER A 137 -9.44 17.66 4.89
N GLN A 138 -9.30 18.51 5.91
CA GLN A 138 -8.96 19.92 5.73
C GLN A 138 -7.44 20.11 5.53
N GLY A 139 -7.04 21.10 4.73
CA GLY A 139 -5.64 21.48 4.51
C GLY A 139 -5.21 21.56 3.04
N PHE A 140 -3.92 21.82 2.79
CA PHE A 140 -3.36 22.05 1.45
C PHE A 140 -3.43 20.83 0.51
N HIS A 141 -3.56 19.62 1.06
CA HIS A 141 -3.76 18.39 0.30
C HIS A 141 -4.90 17.56 0.91
N PRO A 142 -6.16 17.86 0.56
CA PRO A 142 -7.32 17.13 1.05
C PRO A 142 -7.24 15.65 0.70
N MET A 143 -7.24 14.79 1.71
CA MET A 143 -7.25 13.33 1.55
C MET A 143 -8.64 12.79 1.84
N PRO A 144 -9.14 11.80 1.07
CA PRO A 144 -10.42 11.18 1.38
C PRO A 144 -10.36 10.55 2.77
N LYS A 145 -11.40 10.74 3.57
CA LYS A 145 -11.51 10.20 4.92
C LYS A 145 -11.81 8.70 4.87
N ILE A 146 -10.75 7.93 4.72
CA ILE A 146 -10.74 6.46 4.74
C ILE A 146 -9.83 6.02 5.87
N SER A 147 -10.36 5.26 6.82
CA SER A 147 -9.63 4.73 7.96
C SER A 147 -9.61 3.20 7.90
N PHE A 148 -8.44 2.59 8.10
CA PHE A 148 -8.30 1.14 8.15
C PHE A 148 -8.02 0.68 9.58
N PHE A 149 -8.61 -0.43 9.99
CA PHE A 149 -8.43 -0.97 11.34
C PHE A 149 -7.09 -1.69 11.52
N SER A 150 -6.52 -2.23 10.45
CA SER A 150 -5.18 -2.81 10.45
C SER A 150 -4.53 -2.75 9.07
N ALA A 151 -3.21 -2.76 9.05
CA ALA A 151 -2.45 -3.05 7.84
C ALA A 151 -2.23 -4.56 7.71
N LEU A 152 -2.63 -5.12 6.57
CA LEU A 152 -2.36 -6.53 6.24
C LEU A 152 -0.97 -6.66 5.61
N PRO A 153 -0.10 -7.58 6.08
CA PRO A 153 1.17 -7.85 5.43
C PRO A 153 1.01 -8.29 3.97
N VAL A 154 1.96 -7.89 3.12
CA VAL A 154 2.03 -8.36 1.72
C VAL A 154 2.18 -9.88 1.69
N GLY A 155 1.46 -10.53 0.78
CA GLY A 155 1.41 -11.99 0.64
C GLY A 155 0.30 -12.64 1.46
N THR A 156 -0.31 -11.92 2.41
CA THR A 156 -1.40 -12.43 3.23
C THR A 156 -2.76 -12.21 2.56
N ARG A 157 -3.61 -13.24 2.63
CA ARG A 157 -5.03 -13.19 2.28
C ARG A 157 -5.86 -12.85 3.52
N SER A 158 -7.03 -12.27 3.34
CA SER A 158 -7.96 -12.00 4.45
C SER A 158 -9.41 -12.19 4.06
N MET A 159 -10.20 -12.76 4.98
CA MET A 159 -11.64 -12.92 4.83
C MET A 159 -12.44 -11.75 5.42
N ALA A 160 -11.83 -10.97 6.31
CA ALA A 160 -12.52 -9.91 7.03
C ALA A 160 -11.52 -8.80 7.41
N GLU A 161 -11.24 -7.92 6.45
CA GLU A 161 -10.65 -6.62 6.74
C GLU A 161 -11.75 -5.59 6.95
N LEU A 162 -11.45 -4.60 7.78
CA LEU A 162 -12.36 -3.50 8.07
C LEU A 162 -11.76 -2.16 7.66
N ALA A 163 -12.61 -1.34 7.06
CA ALA A 163 -12.36 0.07 6.81
C ALA A 163 -13.59 0.90 7.19
N GLU A 164 -13.37 2.16 7.55
CA GLU A 164 -14.41 3.16 7.71
C GLU A 164 -14.23 4.26 6.67
N ILE A 165 -15.34 4.68 6.07
CA ILE A 165 -15.39 5.82 5.15
C ILE A 165 -16.42 6.82 5.64
N GLU A 166 -16.22 8.08 5.27
CA GLU A 166 -17.22 9.13 5.44
C GLU A 166 -17.76 9.57 4.09
N LEU A 167 -19.09 9.60 3.96
CA LEU A 167 -19.80 10.07 2.78
C LEU A 167 -20.50 11.39 3.06
N ALA A 168 -20.56 12.22 2.03
CA ALA A 168 -21.16 13.54 2.02
C ALA A 168 -22.67 13.56 1.86
N GLU A 169 -23.23 12.45 1.40
CA GLU A 169 -24.65 12.28 1.16
C GLU A 169 -25.09 10.93 1.72
N GLY A 170 -26.39 10.81 2.00
CA GLY A 170 -26.97 9.54 2.43
C GLY A 170 -26.96 8.52 1.29
N ALA A 171 -26.67 7.28 1.62
CA ALA A 171 -26.75 6.15 0.70
C ALA A 171 -27.40 4.96 1.43
N ASP A 172 -28.16 4.16 0.68
CA ASP A 172 -28.60 2.84 1.12
C ASP A 172 -27.42 1.86 1.13
N GLU A 173 -27.35 1.00 2.15
CA GLU A 173 -26.19 0.14 2.38
C GLU A 173 -26.05 -0.96 1.32
N ASN A 174 -27.17 -1.48 0.81
CA ASN A 174 -27.17 -2.52 -0.22
C ASN A 174 -26.80 -1.94 -1.59
N ASP A 175 -27.42 -0.83 -1.97
CA ASP A 175 -27.06 -0.10 -3.20
C ASP A 175 -25.58 0.31 -3.20
N LEU A 176 -25.06 0.79 -2.06
CA LEU A 176 -23.67 1.16 -1.90
C LEU A 176 -22.73 -0.05 -2.09
N LYS A 177 -23.06 -1.20 -1.49
CA LYS A 177 -22.28 -2.43 -1.61
C LYS A 177 -22.20 -2.89 -3.07
N ASP A 178 -23.32 -2.91 -3.78
CA ASP A 178 -23.40 -3.38 -5.17
C ASP A 178 -22.66 -2.43 -6.12
N LYS A 179 -22.81 -1.11 -5.93
CA LYS A 179 -22.06 -0.09 -6.69
C LYS A 179 -20.56 -0.26 -6.50
N ILE A 180 -20.07 -0.41 -5.26
CA ILE A 180 -18.64 -0.56 -5.00
C ILE A 180 -18.10 -1.86 -5.61
N ASN A 181 -18.78 -2.99 -5.39
CA ASN A 181 -18.31 -4.30 -5.84
C ASN A 181 -18.17 -4.40 -7.37
N ARG A 182 -19.03 -3.72 -8.13
CA ARG A 182 -18.92 -3.61 -9.60
C ARG A 182 -17.61 -2.97 -10.06
N GLU A 183 -17.06 -2.08 -9.25
CA GLU A 183 -15.85 -1.32 -9.57
C GLU A 183 -14.58 -1.91 -8.93
N LEU A 184 -14.71 -2.96 -8.09
CA LEU A 184 -13.57 -3.62 -7.45
C LEU A 184 -12.91 -4.65 -8.39
N PRO A 185 -11.59 -4.82 -8.30
CA PRO A 185 -10.90 -5.88 -9.05
C PRO A 185 -11.19 -7.25 -8.43
N LYS A 186 -11.09 -8.29 -9.26
CA LYS A 186 -11.18 -9.69 -8.79
C LYS A 186 -10.25 -9.93 -7.61
N GLY A 187 -10.79 -10.50 -6.54
CA GLY A 187 -10.05 -10.79 -5.30
C GLY A 187 -10.11 -9.69 -4.25
N VAL A 188 -10.89 -8.62 -4.45
CA VAL A 188 -11.36 -7.73 -3.38
C VAL A 188 -12.87 -7.65 -3.48
N GLU A 189 -13.57 -7.85 -2.37
CA GLU A 189 -15.03 -7.83 -2.35
C GLU A 189 -15.51 -7.24 -1.02
N ILE A 190 -16.42 -6.27 -1.07
CA ILE A 190 -17.16 -5.79 0.09
C ILE A 190 -18.25 -6.82 0.44
N THR A 191 -18.11 -7.46 1.59
CA THR A 191 -19.07 -8.47 2.06
C THR A 191 -20.19 -7.84 2.88
N ARG A 192 -19.88 -6.77 3.62
CA ARG A 192 -20.83 -6.08 4.51
C ARG A 192 -20.57 -4.58 4.55
N ILE A 193 -21.64 -3.79 4.63
CA ILE A 193 -21.61 -2.36 4.91
C ILE A 193 -22.57 -2.09 6.06
N GLU A 194 -22.15 -1.27 7.02
CA GLU A 194 -22.97 -0.82 8.14
C GLU A 194 -22.86 0.69 8.30
N LYS A 195 -23.98 1.38 8.49
CA LYS A 195 -23.96 2.75 8.97
C LYS A 195 -23.51 2.80 10.44
N VAL A 196 -22.57 3.70 10.74
CA VAL A 196 -22.00 3.89 12.09
C VAL A 196 -22.34 5.28 12.61
N SER A 197 -22.72 5.38 13.88
CA SER A 197 -22.97 6.67 14.52
C SER A 197 -21.66 7.44 14.77
N HIS A 198 -21.71 8.77 14.65
CA HIS A 198 -20.57 9.64 14.95
C HIS A 198 -20.18 9.66 16.43
N SER A 199 -21.13 9.35 17.33
CA SER A 199 -20.99 9.38 18.79
C SER A 199 -20.57 8.05 19.42
N GLY A 200 -20.39 6.99 18.62
CA GLY A 200 -19.99 5.67 19.11
C GLY A 200 -18.54 5.61 19.59
N LYS A 201 -18.27 4.74 20.57
CA LYS A 201 -16.89 4.40 20.98
C LYS A 201 -16.12 3.89 19.77
N LYS A 202 -14.93 4.43 19.51
CA LYS A 202 -14.06 3.95 18.42
C LYS A 202 -13.76 2.48 18.64
N LEU A 203 -14.16 1.67 17.67
CA LEU A 203 -13.89 0.24 17.67
C LEU A 203 -12.37 0.04 17.60
N ARG A 204 -11.80 -0.70 18.55
CA ARG A 204 -10.35 -0.92 18.63
C ARG A 204 -10.05 -2.39 18.40
N LEU A 205 -9.19 -2.68 17.43
CA LEU A 205 -8.74 -4.04 17.16
C LEU A 205 -7.97 -4.57 18.38
N LYS A 206 -8.43 -5.70 18.91
CA LYS A 206 -7.83 -6.41 20.06
C LYS A 206 -6.87 -7.49 19.57
N ALA A 207 -7.28 -8.27 18.56
CA ALA A 207 -6.47 -9.35 18.01
C ALA A 207 -6.88 -9.68 16.56
N SER A 208 -6.03 -10.43 15.86
CA SER A 208 -6.32 -11.01 14.55
C SER A 208 -6.01 -12.50 14.57
N ARG A 209 -6.90 -13.28 13.97
CA ARG A 209 -6.76 -14.74 13.85
C ARG A 209 -6.32 -15.12 12.45
N PHE A 210 -5.39 -16.04 12.37
CA PHE A 210 -4.76 -16.49 11.13
C PHE A 210 -4.77 -18.00 11.05
N LEU A 211 -5.13 -18.53 9.88
CA LEU A 211 -4.85 -19.89 9.48
C LEU A 211 -3.61 -19.86 8.57
N ILE A 212 -2.57 -20.59 8.98
CA ILE A 212 -1.29 -20.66 8.28
C ILE A 212 -1.11 -22.08 7.79
N THR A 213 -0.85 -22.21 6.49
CA THR A 213 -0.69 -23.51 5.82
C THR A 213 0.68 -23.59 5.17
N LEU A 214 1.42 -24.66 5.43
CA LEU A 214 2.62 -25.01 4.67
C LEU A 214 2.24 -26.00 3.57
N LYS A 215 2.70 -25.75 2.35
CA LYS A 215 2.63 -26.74 1.27
C LYS A 215 3.86 -27.64 1.38
N ASP A 216 3.62 -28.94 1.50
CA ASP A 216 4.64 -29.99 1.48
C ASP A 216 5.62 -29.97 2.68
N ALA A 217 5.20 -29.40 3.80
CA ALA A 217 5.92 -29.44 5.07
C ALA A 217 4.93 -29.51 6.24
N THR A 218 5.41 -29.98 7.38
CA THR A 218 4.62 -30.12 8.60
C THR A 218 5.19 -29.29 9.74
N PHE A 219 4.33 -28.82 10.61
CA PHE A 219 4.70 -28.20 11.87
C PHE A 219 5.04 -29.27 12.90
N ASN A 220 6.13 -29.08 13.62
CA ASN A 220 6.54 -29.97 14.70
C ASN A 220 5.74 -29.69 15.98
N GLU A 221 5.00 -30.67 16.48
CA GLU A 221 4.20 -30.56 17.72
C GLU A 221 5.04 -30.27 18.97
N THR A 222 6.28 -30.76 19.01
CA THR A 222 7.21 -30.50 20.12
C THR A 222 7.54 -29.01 20.21
N ASN A 223 7.88 -28.36 19.09
CA ASN A 223 8.13 -26.92 19.02
C ASN A 223 6.92 -26.09 19.48
N LEU A 224 5.71 -26.49 19.09
CA LEU A 224 4.49 -25.83 19.54
C LEU A 224 4.32 -25.96 21.05
N THR A 225 4.54 -27.15 21.59
CA THR A 225 4.42 -27.43 23.03
C THR A 225 5.45 -26.63 23.84
N GLU A 226 6.70 -26.57 23.39
CA GLU A 226 7.76 -25.77 24.01
C GLU A 226 7.43 -24.28 23.99
N PHE A 227 6.97 -23.77 22.84
CA PHE A 227 6.53 -22.38 22.72
C PHE A 227 5.40 -22.05 23.70
N LEU A 228 4.34 -22.86 23.74
CA LEU A 228 3.19 -22.61 24.61
C LEU A 228 3.54 -22.68 26.11
N LYS A 229 4.46 -23.57 26.49
CA LYS A 229 4.97 -23.68 27.88
C LYS A 229 5.88 -22.53 28.27
N SER A 230 6.54 -21.88 27.30
CA SER A 230 7.45 -20.78 27.60
C SER A 230 6.71 -19.51 28.03
N LYS A 231 7.30 -18.80 29.01
CA LYS A 231 6.89 -17.45 29.41
C LYS A 231 7.46 -16.36 28.49
N HIS A 232 8.56 -16.65 27.78
CA HIS A 232 9.29 -15.71 26.94
C HIS A 232 9.89 -16.47 25.75
N PHE A 233 9.68 -16.01 24.53
CA PHE A 233 10.21 -16.66 23.33
C PHE A 233 10.67 -15.62 22.32
N GLU A 234 11.97 -15.53 22.11
CA GLU A 234 12.60 -14.52 21.28
C GLU A 234 12.53 -14.87 19.79
N VAL A 235 12.03 -13.93 18.99
CA VAL A 235 12.02 -14.00 17.53
C VAL A 235 12.80 -12.82 16.98
N VAL A 236 13.79 -13.13 16.13
CA VAL A 236 14.60 -12.13 15.45
C VAL A 236 13.89 -11.62 14.21
N LYS A 237 13.73 -10.30 14.13
CA LYS A 237 13.15 -9.56 13.01
C LYS A 237 14.23 -8.70 12.34
N ILE A 238 14.46 -8.92 11.05
CA ILE A 238 15.45 -8.17 10.27
C ILE A 238 14.72 -7.06 9.49
N ASN A 239 15.21 -5.83 9.59
CA ASN A 239 14.73 -4.70 8.79
C ASN A 239 15.91 -3.86 8.25
N LYS A 240 15.63 -2.77 7.52
CA LYS A 240 16.67 -1.89 6.95
C LYS A 240 17.60 -1.23 8.00
N LYS A 241 17.18 -1.17 9.26
CA LYS A 241 17.92 -0.61 10.39
C LYS A 241 18.70 -1.66 11.20
N GLY A 242 18.59 -2.94 10.83
CA GLY A 242 19.30 -4.04 11.48
C GLY A 242 18.37 -5.13 12.02
N GLU A 243 18.94 -5.96 12.89
CA GLU A 243 18.23 -7.04 13.58
C GLU A 243 17.61 -6.53 14.88
N HIS A 244 16.37 -6.93 15.13
CA HIS A 244 15.64 -6.61 16.35
C HIS A 244 15.03 -7.88 16.92
N THR A 245 15.29 -8.14 18.20
CA THR A 245 14.68 -9.25 18.92
C THR A 245 13.37 -8.81 19.55
N ILE A 246 12.31 -9.59 19.35
CA ILE A 246 10.97 -9.34 19.91
C ILE A 246 10.49 -10.62 20.59
N ASP A 247 9.93 -10.49 21.80
CA ASP A 247 9.26 -11.61 22.48
C ASP A 247 7.91 -11.92 21.82
N ALA A 248 7.83 -13.06 21.14
CA ALA A 248 6.62 -13.55 20.50
C ALA A 248 5.55 -14.02 21.51
N ARG A 249 5.93 -14.46 22.73
CA ARG A 249 4.93 -14.88 23.74
C ARG A 249 4.06 -13.73 24.22
N SER A 250 4.61 -12.52 24.31
CA SER A 250 3.83 -11.33 24.62
C SER A 250 2.75 -10.99 23.59
N LEU A 251 2.88 -11.48 22.34
CA LEU A 251 1.98 -11.17 21.22
C LEU A 251 0.99 -12.30 20.90
N VAL A 252 1.39 -13.56 21.07
CA VAL A 252 0.55 -14.72 20.73
C VAL A 252 -0.38 -15.08 21.89
N THR A 253 -1.67 -14.83 21.69
CA THR A 253 -2.69 -15.17 22.71
C THR A 253 -3.16 -16.61 22.60
N ASP A 254 -3.12 -17.20 21.40
CA ASP A 254 -3.50 -18.58 21.16
C ASP A 254 -2.77 -19.11 19.92
N MET A 255 -2.31 -20.36 19.97
CA MET A 255 -1.70 -21.04 18.83
C MET A 255 -2.00 -22.53 18.94
N ARG A 256 -2.55 -23.13 17.88
CA ARG A 256 -2.99 -24.54 17.86
C ARG A 256 -2.68 -25.20 16.52
N LEU A 257 -2.29 -26.47 16.57
CA LEU A 257 -2.15 -27.30 15.38
C LEU A 257 -3.55 -27.77 14.95
N VAL A 258 -3.94 -27.45 13.71
CA VAL A 258 -5.23 -27.88 13.12
C VAL A 258 -5.05 -29.19 12.35
N SER A 259 -3.92 -29.32 11.68
CA SER A 259 -3.45 -30.54 11.01
C SER A 259 -1.93 -30.46 10.89
N PRO A 260 -1.20 -31.53 10.51
CA PRO A 260 0.26 -31.48 10.41
C PRO A 260 0.79 -30.31 9.58
N GLY A 261 0.10 -29.89 8.53
CA GLY A 261 0.50 -28.75 7.68
C GLY A 261 -0.21 -27.42 7.98
N GLN A 262 -1.06 -27.33 9.03
CA GLN A 262 -1.86 -26.15 9.31
C GLN A 262 -1.87 -25.73 10.79
N ILE A 263 -1.67 -24.44 11.03
CA ILE A 263 -1.75 -23.82 12.36
C ILE A 263 -2.78 -22.71 12.38
N ASP A 264 -3.56 -22.70 13.45
CA ASP A 264 -4.36 -21.56 13.89
C ASP A 264 -3.53 -20.69 14.84
N LEU A 265 -3.44 -19.40 14.55
CA LEU A 265 -2.64 -18.45 15.31
C LEU A 265 -3.45 -17.19 15.57
N THR A 266 -3.60 -16.81 16.83
CA THR A 266 -4.18 -15.55 17.25
C THR A 266 -3.12 -14.62 17.79
N ILE A 267 -3.00 -13.45 17.17
CA ILE A 267 -2.02 -12.41 17.53
C ILE A 267 -2.76 -11.21 18.08
N ARG A 268 -2.41 -10.79 19.30
CA ARG A 268 -2.86 -9.54 19.91
C ARG A 268 -2.35 -8.34 19.13
N GLN A 269 -3.20 -7.34 18.95
CA GLN A 269 -2.81 -6.05 18.42
C GLN A 269 -2.10 -5.23 19.51
N THR A 270 -0.91 -4.70 19.20
CA THR A 270 -0.21 -3.73 20.06
C THR A 270 0.30 -2.55 19.24
N ASP A 271 0.50 -1.41 19.91
CA ASP A 271 0.96 -0.17 19.26
C ASP A 271 2.50 -0.10 19.17
N LYS A 272 3.23 -0.92 19.95
CA LYS A 272 4.69 -0.82 20.12
C LYS A 272 5.47 -1.98 19.49
N LEU A 273 4.96 -3.20 19.60
CA LEU A 273 5.65 -4.43 19.19
C LEU A 273 4.85 -5.11 18.08
N THR A 274 5.50 -5.36 16.94
CA THR A 274 4.84 -5.98 15.79
C THR A 274 5.71 -7.10 15.21
N LEU A 275 5.19 -8.32 15.28
CA LEU A 275 5.66 -9.46 14.50
C LEU A 275 4.58 -9.85 13.49
N LYS A 276 5.00 -10.15 12.26
CA LYS A 276 4.12 -10.72 11.25
C LYS A 276 3.83 -12.18 11.59
N PRO A 277 2.67 -12.73 11.19
CA PRO A 277 2.37 -14.16 11.39
C PRO A 277 3.48 -15.08 10.85
N ALA A 278 4.05 -14.75 9.69
CA ALA A 278 5.17 -15.48 9.10
C ALA A 278 6.43 -15.48 9.98
N GLU A 279 6.74 -14.34 10.61
CA GLU A 279 7.94 -14.18 11.46
C GLU A 279 7.81 -15.03 12.73
N ILE A 280 6.62 -15.04 13.34
CA ILE A 280 6.31 -15.86 14.51
C ILE A 280 6.45 -17.34 14.16
N VAL A 281 5.76 -17.80 13.11
CA VAL A 281 5.77 -19.22 12.72
C VAL A 281 7.17 -19.66 12.29
N LYS A 282 7.94 -18.80 11.60
CA LYS A 282 9.35 -19.08 11.28
C LYS A 282 10.16 -19.34 12.54
N GLY A 283 10.06 -18.45 13.53
CA GLY A 283 10.82 -18.53 14.77
C GLY A 283 10.45 -19.76 15.60
N VAL A 284 9.15 -20.01 15.80
CA VAL A 284 8.64 -21.11 16.62
C VAL A 284 9.01 -22.48 16.05
N PHE A 285 8.83 -22.67 14.74
CA PHE A 285 9.04 -23.96 14.09
C PHE A 285 10.41 -24.08 13.40
N SER A 286 11.30 -23.10 13.63
CA SER A 286 12.65 -23.05 13.03
C SER A 286 12.64 -23.26 11.51
N LEU A 287 11.64 -22.69 10.82
CA LEU A 287 11.44 -22.91 9.39
C LEU A 287 12.53 -22.26 8.55
N LYS A 288 12.88 -22.93 7.44
CA LYS A 288 13.83 -22.42 6.44
C LYS A 288 13.16 -21.37 5.56
N GLN A 289 13.98 -20.63 4.82
CA GLN A 289 13.47 -19.59 3.93
C GLN A 289 12.56 -20.15 2.83
N ASP A 290 12.87 -21.35 2.33
CA ASP A 290 12.07 -22.03 1.30
C ASP A 290 10.66 -22.38 1.77
N ASP A 291 10.50 -22.73 3.06
CA ASP A 291 9.20 -23.02 3.66
C ASP A 291 8.31 -21.77 3.68
N LEU A 292 8.90 -20.58 3.87
CA LEU A 292 8.17 -19.31 3.85
C LEU A 292 7.62 -18.98 2.46
N LEU A 293 8.34 -19.35 1.39
CA LEU A 293 7.87 -19.15 0.01
C LEU A 293 6.65 -20.04 -0.30
N ARG A 294 6.54 -21.18 0.39
CA ARG A 294 5.43 -22.15 0.26
C ARG A 294 4.32 -21.93 1.29
N MET A 295 4.50 -20.98 2.20
CA MET A 295 3.55 -20.64 3.24
C MET A 295 2.37 -19.83 2.68
N ASN A 296 1.16 -20.26 3.01
CA ASN A 296 -0.06 -19.51 2.74
C ASN A 296 -0.64 -19.01 4.05
N ILE A 297 -0.82 -17.71 4.14
CA ILE A 297 -1.37 -17.04 5.33
C ILE A 297 -2.75 -16.52 4.97
N LEU A 298 -3.76 -16.94 5.73
CA LEU A 298 -5.13 -16.47 5.64
C LEU A 298 -5.52 -15.87 6.98
N LYS A 299 -5.78 -14.57 7.02
CA LYS A 299 -6.44 -13.94 8.16
C LYS A 299 -7.93 -14.28 8.08
N THR A 300 -8.42 -14.99 9.08
CA THR A 300 -9.81 -15.48 9.11
C THR A 300 -10.73 -14.50 9.82
N GLU A 301 -10.22 -13.78 10.82
CA GLU A 301 -11.04 -12.94 11.69
C GLU A 301 -10.27 -11.77 12.31
N GLN A 302 -11.01 -10.71 12.66
CA GLN A 302 -10.58 -9.60 13.51
C GLN A 302 -11.42 -9.56 14.79
N VAL A 303 -10.76 -9.59 15.94
CA VAL A 303 -11.40 -9.49 17.25
C VAL A 303 -11.27 -8.06 17.76
N PHE A 304 -12.38 -7.45 18.17
CA PHE A 304 -12.43 -6.08 18.67
C PHE A 304 -12.71 -6.03 20.18
N HIS A 305 -12.43 -4.88 20.80
CA HIS A 305 -12.75 -4.57 22.20
C HIS A 305 -14.21 -4.17 22.41
#